data_AF-A0A067H096-F1
#
_entry.id   AF-A0A067H096-F1
#
_cell.length_a   1.000
_cell.length_b   1.000
_cell.length_c   1.000
_cell.angle_alpha   90.00
_cell.angle_beta   90.00
_cell.angle_gamma   90.00
#
_symmetry.space_group_name_H-M   'P 1'
#
loop_
_entity.id
_entity.type
_entity.pdbx_description
1 polymer ?
#
loop_
_entity_poly.entity_id
_entity_poly.type
_entity_poly.pdbx_seq_one_letter_code
_entity_poly.pdbx_strand_id
1 'polypeptide(L)'
;MLDGNESLEDKNRPLVDLRDVADVILVVYEKPEAKRRYICTSFAIRMQALAVKIKIMFLNYDYSKSFTKVDEGNLGWKYRPLEESIHDSDKNYEESGILHKE
;
A
#
# COMPACT_ATOMS: atom_id res chain seq x y z
N MET A 1 18.49 15.02 -0.75
CA MET A 1 17.93 15.27 -2.10
C MET A 1 18.20 14.02 -2.90
N LEU A 2 17.15 13.25 -3.24
CA LEU A 2 17.29 12.12 -4.15
C LEU A 2 17.31 12.73 -5.55
N ASP A 3 18.43 12.63 -6.25
CA ASP A 3 18.55 13.12 -7.62
C ASP A 3 17.52 12.40 -8.50
N GLY A 4 16.73 13.18 -9.24
CA GLY A 4 15.56 12.72 -10.02
C GLY A 4 15.90 11.84 -11.24
N ASN A 5 17.02 11.13 -11.22
CA ASN A 5 17.49 10.30 -12.33
C ASN A 5 17.91 8.88 -11.90
N GLU A 6 17.57 8.44 -10.70
CA GLU A 6 17.70 7.03 -10.32
C GLU A 6 16.62 6.19 -11.02
N SER A 7 17.03 5.30 -11.92
CA SER A 7 16.14 4.30 -12.50
C SER A 7 15.70 3.31 -11.43
N LEU A 8 14.44 3.37 -11.01
CA LEU A 8 13.86 2.39 -10.08
C LEU A 8 13.61 1.06 -10.81
N GLU A 9 14.09 -0.05 -10.23
CA GLU A 9 13.80 -1.38 -10.74
C GLU A 9 12.30 -1.69 -10.72
N ASP A 10 11.76 -2.19 -11.84
CA ASP A 10 10.35 -2.62 -11.97
C ASP A 10 10.12 -4.01 -11.36
N LYS A 11 10.31 -4.11 -10.03
CA LYS A 11 10.06 -5.33 -9.26
C LYS A 11 8.73 -5.25 -8.54
N ASN A 12 8.12 -6.42 -8.29
CA ASN A 12 6.96 -6.52 -7.40
C ASN A 12 7.39 -6.12 -5.98
N ARG A 13 6.71 -5.13 -5.42
CA ARG A 13 6.91 -4.70 -4.04
C ARG A 13 5.70 -5.08 -3.19
N PRO A 14 5.90 -5.70 -2.02
CA PRO A 14 4.85 -5.87 -1.05
C PRO A 14 4.44 -4.50 -0.49
N LEU A 15 3.15 -4.30 -0.34
CA LEU A 15 2.55 -3.10 0.25
C LEU A 15 1.51 -3.50 1.29
N VAL A 16 1.42 -2.68 2.33
CA VAL A 16 0.44 -2.81 3.40
C VAL A 16 0.12 -1.43 3.96
N ASP A 17 -1.15 -1.21 4.29
CA ASP A 17 -1.59 -0.01 4.98
C ASP A 17 -1.06 -0.03 6.42
N LEU A 18 -0.53 1.10 6.91
CA LEU A 18 0.00 1.20 8.27
C LEU A 18 -1.07 0.91 9.34
N ARG A 19 -2.33 1.25 9.08
CA ARG A 19 -3.46 0.97 9.96
C ARG A 19 -3.73 -0.53 10.04
N ASP A 20 -3.65 -1.23 8.91
CA ASP A 20 -3.78 -2.68 8.88
C ASP A 20 -2.63 -3.34 9.66
N VAL A 21 -1.40 -2.82 9.58
CA VAL A 21 -0.29 -3.31 10.41
C VAL A 21 -0.58 -3.17 11.90
N ALA A 22 -1.11 -2.02 12.33
CA ALA A 22 -1.49 -1.80 13.72
C ALA A 22 -2.59 -2.78 14.17
N ASP A 23 -3.64 -2.95 13.35
CA ASP A 23 -4.73 -3.89 13.61
C ASP A 23 -4.20 -5.35 13.72
N VAL A 24 -3.27 -5.74 12.84
CA VAL A 24 -2.62 -7.06 12.87
C VAL A 24 -1.78 -7.26 14.12
N ILE A 25 -1.00 -6.27 14.55
CA ILE A 25 -0.20 -6.35 15.78
C ILE A 25 -1.12 -6.61 16.98
N LEU A 26 -2.26 -5.92 17.06
CA LEU A 26 -3.25 -6.15 18.12
C LEU A 26 -3.79 -7.57 18.09
N VAL A 27 -4.22 -8.06 16.91
CA VAL A 27 -4.75 -9.43 16.76
C VAL A 27 -3.72 -10.49 17.15
N VAL A 28 -2.47 -10.32 16.74
CA VAL A 28 -1.38 -11.24 17.10
C VAL A 28 -1.11 -11.23 18.60
N TYR A 29 -1.19 -10.06 19.24
CA TYR A 29 -1.02 -9.93 20.68
C TYR A 29 -2.14 -10.63 21.46
N GLU A 30 -3.39 -10.52 21.01
CA GLU A 30 -4.56 -11.05 21.71
C GLU A 30 -4.75 -12.57 21.52
N LYS A 31 -4.32 -13.14 20.39
CA LYS A 31 -4.56 -14.54 20.08
C LYS A 31 -3.48 -15.45 20.68
N PRO A 32 -3.79 -16.30 21.68
CA PRO A 32 -2.80 -17.21 22.26
C PRO A 32 -2.28 -18.27 21.27
N GLU A 33 -3.00 -18.51 20.17
CA GLU A 33 -2.56 -19.37 19.06
C GLU A 33 -1.47 -18.72 18.19
N ALA A 34 -1.25 -17.41 18.34
CA ALA A 34 -0.27 -16.66 17.58
C ALA A 34 1.16 -16.87 18.10
N LYS A 35 1.80 -17.97 17.67
CA LYS A 35 3.10 -18.41 18.21
C LYS A 35 4.27 -18.33 17.23
N ARG A 36 4.08 -17.67 16.08
CA ARG A 36 5.04 -17.64 14.98
C ARG A 36 5.16 -16.24 14.38
N ARG A 37 5.98 -16.13 13.34
CA ARG A 37 6.06 -14.94 12.49
C ARG A 37 4.88 -14.92 11.53
N TYR A 38 4.28 -13.75 11.36
CA TYR A 38 3.20 -13.50 10.41
C TYR A 38 3.68 -12.51 9.36
N ILE A 39 3.43 -12.82 8.09
CA ILE A 39 3.65 -11.88 6.99
C ILE A 39 2.42 -10.97 6.92
N CYS A 40 2.66 -9.66 6.94
CA CYS A 40 1.62 -8.64 6.84
C CYS A 40 1.78 -7.90 5.52
N THR A 41 1.30 -8.54 4.45
CA THR A 41 1.29 -7.97 3.09
C THR A 41 -0.13 -8.06 2.57
N SER A 42 -0.64 -6.97 2.00
CA SER A 42 -1.99 -6.89 1.44
C SER A 42 -1.99 -6.92 -0.09
N PHE A 43 -0.98 -6.30 -0.71
CA PHE A 43 -0.82 -6.25 -2.15
C PHE A 43 0.64 -6.48 -2.53
N ALA A 44 0.87 -7.10 -3.68
CA ALA A 44 2.15 -7.10 -4.36
C ALA A 44 1.96 -6.44 -5.72
N ILE A 45 2.64 -5.31 -5.95
CA ILE A 45 2.48 -4.51 -7.17
C ILE A 45 3.85 -4.11 -7.72
N ARG A 46 3.99 -4.12 -9.04
CA ARG A 46 5.17 -3.57 -9.72
C ARG A 46 5.22 -2.05 -9.60
N MET A 47 6.41 -1.49 -9.47
CA MET A 47 6.60 -0.04 -9.33
C MET A 47 5.99 0.76 -10.48
N GLN A 48 6.14 0.30 -11.73
CA GLN A 48 5.53 0.98 -12.87
C GLN A 48 4.00 0.95 -12.80
N ALA A 49 3.44 -0.19 -12.38
CA ALA A 49 2.00 -0.35 -12.29
C ALA A 49 1.41 0.48 -11.15
N LEU A 50 2.13 0.62 -10.03
CA LEU A 50 1.78 1.55 -8.95
C LEU A 50 1.81 3.00 -9.41
N ALA A 51 2.86 3.42 -10.12
CA ALA A 51 2.97 4.78 -10.63
C ALA A 51 1.83 5.11 -11.61
N VAL A 52 1.49 4.18 -12.51
CA VAL A 52 0.31 4.32 -13.39
C VAL A 52 -0.97 4.44 -12.57
N LYS A 53 -1.13 3.62 -11.52
CA LYS A 53 -2.31 3.66 -10.64
C LYS A 53 -2.49 5.00 -9.93
N ILE A 54 -1.41 5.56 -9.39
CA ILE A 54 -1.42 6.89 -8.77
C ILE A 54 -1.79 7.95 -9.80
N LYS A 55 -1.22 7.90 -11.02
CA LYS A 55 -1.58 8.82 -12.11
C LYS A 55 -3.07 8.76 -12.47
N ILE A 56 -3.66 7.58 -12.57
CA ILE A 56 -5.11 7.43 -12.83
C ILE A 56 -5.92 8.13 -11.74
N MET A 57 -5.60 7.85 -10.48
CA MET A 57 -6.36 8.32 -9.33
C MET A 57 -6.36 9.85 -9.19
N PHE A 58 -5.26 10.50 -9.53
CA PHE A 58 -5.10 11.95 -9.30
C PHE A 58 -5.11 12.80 -10.58
N LEU A 59 -4.89 12.21 -11.76
CA LEU A 59 -4.89 12.93 -13.05
C LEU A 59 -6.07 12.54 -13.95
N ASN A 60 -7.06 11.78 -13.44
CA ASN A 60 -8.19 11.23 -14.22
C ASN A 60 -7.74 10.53 -15.51
N TYR A 61 -6.57 9.88 -15.48
CA TYR A 61 -6.04 9.18 -16.63
C TYR A 61 -6.82 7.88 -16.84
N ASP A 62 -7.46 7.69 -17.98
CA ASP A 62 -8.28 6.50 -18.24
C ASP A 62 -7.36 5.28 -18.45
N TYR A 63 -7.38 4.34 -17.50
CA TYR A 63 -6.60 3.10 -17.60
C TYR A 63 -7.30 1.93 -16.92
N SER A 64 -7.61 0.95 -17.75
CA SER A 64 -8.26 -0.30 -17.38
C SER A 64 -7.21 -1.35 -16.99
N LYS A 65 -6.77 -1.38 -15.73
CA LYS A 65 -6.24 -2.61 -15.13
C LYS A 65 -6.68 -2.74 -13.68
N SER A 66 -7.28 -3.89 -13.37
CA SER A 66 -7.55 -4.31 -12.00
C SER A 66 -6.30 -4.93 -11.38
N PHE A 67 -6.09 -4.67 -10.09
CA PHE A 67 -4.98 -5.21 -9.32
C PHE A 67 -5.51 -6.32 -8.42
N THR A 68 -4.85 -7.47 -8.42
CA THR A 68 -5.27 -8.62 -7.60
C THR A 68 -4.65 -8.52 -6.21
N LYS A 69 -5.49 -8.61 -5.18
CA LYS A 69 -5.09 -8.78 -3.79
C LYS A 69 -4.36 -10.12 -3.64
N VAL A 70 -3.30 -10.15 -2.86
CA VAL A 70 -2.62 -11.39 -2.50
C VAL A 70 -3.19 -11.84 -1.16
N ASP A 71 -3.86 -12.99 -1.12
CA ASP A 71 -4.39 -13.56 0.11
C ASP A 71 -3.44 -14.65 0.63
N GLU A 72 -2.46 -14.22 1.43
CA GLU A 72 -1.53 -15.13 2.09
C GLU A 72 -1.94 -15.32 3.55
N GLY A 73 -2.49 -16.51 3.85
CA GLY A 73 -2.46 -17.18 5.16
C GLY A 73 -2.56 -16.28 6.40
N ASN A 74 -3.56 -15.39 6.46
CA ASN A 74 -3.76 -14.49 7.59
C ASN A 74 -4.62 -15.13 8.70
N LEU A 75 -4.60 -14.55 9.91
CA LEU A 75 -5.42 -15.00 11.05
C LEU A 75 -6.88 -14.50 10.97
N GLY A 76 -7.38 -14.23 9.77
CA GLY A 76 -8.74 -13.75 9.48
C GLY A 76 -8.91 -12.23 9.46
N TRP A 77 -7.83 -11.45 9.46
CA TRP A 77 -7.90 -9.99 9.37
C TRP A 77 -8.16 -9.52 7.94
N LYS A 78 -8.86 -8.40 7.80
CA LYS A 78 -9.22 -7.81 6.51
C LYS A 78 -8.37 -6.57 6.25
N TYR A 79 -7.64 -6.61 5.15
CA TYR A 79 -6.91 -5.44 4.66
C TYR A 79 -7.81 -4.45 3.92
N ARG A 80 -7.50 -3.17 4.07
CA ARG A 80 -8.09 -2.05 3.34
C ARG A 80 -7.74 -2.10 1.84
N PRO A 81 -8.55 -1.51 0.96
CA PRO A 81 -8.23 -1.38 -0.46
C PRO A 81 -7.01 -0.49 -0.69
N LEU A 82 -6.19 -0.83 -1.70
CA LEU A 82 -4.99 -0.05 -2.03
C LEU A 82 -5.33 1.40 -2.42
N GLU A 83 -6.46 1.60 -3.09
CA GLU A 83 -6.99 2.92 -3.48
C GLU A 83 -7.22 3.81 -2.26
N GLU A 84 -7.83 3.27 -1.20
CA GLU A 84 -8.11 4.00 0.03
C GLU A 84 -6.81 4.40 0.72
N SER A 85 -5.86 3.46 0.85
CA SER A 85 -4.54 3.72 1.44
C SER A 85 -3.75 4.80 0.69
N ILE A 86 -3.77 4.77 -0.65
CA ILE A 86 -3.08 5.77 -1.49
C ILE A 86 -3.73 7.14 -1.32
N HIS A 87 -5.07 7.21 -1.37
CA HIS A 87 -5.81 8.46 -1.22
C HIS A 87 -5.54 9.13 0.13
N ASP A 88 -5.60 8.36 1.22
CA ASP A 88 -5.37 8.90 2.56
C ASP A 88 -3.92 9.35 2.77
N SER A 89 -2.96 8.65 2.14
CA SER A 89 -1.55 9.04 2.16
C SER A 89 -1.31 10.36 1.43
N ASP A 90 -1.91 10.52 0.24
CA ASP A 90 -1.84 11.75 -0.56
C ASP A 90 -2.38 12.95 0.23
N LYS A 91 -3.58 12.79 0.81
CA LYS A 91 -4.20 13.82 1.65
C LYS A 91 -3.33 14.19 2.86
N ASN A 92 -2.76 13.19 3.55
CA ASN A 92 -1.87 13.45 4.69
C ASN A 92 -0.60 14.20 4.27
N TYR A 93 -0.03 13.90 3.09
CA TYR A 93 1.13 14.63 2.59
C TYR A 93 0.81 16.05 2.15
N GLU A 94 -0.38 16.30 1.60
CA GLU A 94 -0.88 17.64 1.31
C GLU A 94 -1.07 18.45 2.61
N GLU A 95 -1.77 17.88 3.59
CA GLU A 95 -2.06 18.54 4.88
C GLU A 95 -0.79 18.82 5.70
N SER A 96 0.24 17.98 5.57
CA SER A 96 1.55 18.19 6.21
C SER A 96 2.49 19.12 5.43
N GLY A 97 2.07 19.60 4.24
CA GLY A 97 2.87 20.47 3.40
C GLY A 97 4.09 19.79 2.76
N ILE A 98 4.13 18.45 2.76
CA ILE A 98 5.18 17.66 2.10
C ILE A 98 4.91 17.58 0.60
N LEU A 99 3.63 17.45 0.22
CA LEU A 99 3.17 17.46 -1.16
C LEU A 99 2.53 18.82 -1.46
N HIS A 100 3.08 19.54 -2.43
CA HIS A 100 2.48 20.76 -2.95
C HIS A 100 1.65 20.42 -4.20
N LYS A 101 0.39 20.83 -4.22
CA LYS A 101 -0.40 20.82 -5.46
C LYS A 101 0.05 21.99 -6.33
N GLU A 102 0.35 21.70 -7.59
CA GLU A 102 0.57 22.73 -8.62
C GLU A 102 -0.73 23.49 -8.93
#